data_AF-A0A8T3P2I6-F1
#
_entry.id   AF-A0A8T3P2I6-F1
#
_cell.length_a   1.000
_cell.length_b   1.000
_cell.length_c   1.000
_cell.angle_alpha   90.00
_cell.angle_beta   90.00
_cell.angle_gamma   90.00
#
_symmetry.space_group_name_H-M   'P 1'
#
loop_
_entity.id
_entity.type
_entity.pdbx_description
1 polymer ?
#
loop_
_entity_poly.entity_id
_entity_poly.type
_entity_poly.pdbx_seq_one_letter_code
_entity_poly.pdbx_strand_id
1 'polypeptide(L)'
;IITGAAGIAWYVPLKFLSESFLFDTLSALSLLVAFYYSLSGFACVIYYRRELLKNVRNFVFIGVAPLLGAMLLEYIFFVSMASLADPRESYTGATLLGLGLPLVIGLGFLLLGFIFMLAWRLGGHERYFGRPAFETVEPEVAAAKVAAQAAN
;
A
#
# COMPACT_ATOMS: atom_id res chain seq x y z
N ILE A 1 -3.52 -4.58 25.19
CA ILE A 1 -4.04 -5.83 25.80
C ILE A 1 -5.14 -6.43 24.92
N ILE A 2 -6.21 -5.71 24.61
CA ILE A 2 -7.35 -6.22 23.80
C ILE A 2 -6.92 -6.68 22.40
N THR A 3 -6.13 -5.87 21.68
CA THR A 3 -5.61 -6.22 20.34
C THR A 3 -4.67 -7.43 20.37
N GLY A 4 -3.83 -7.53 21.40
CA GLY A 4 -2.97 -8.69 21.60
C GLY A 4 -3.76 -9.97 21.88
N ALA A 5 -4.79 -9.90 22.73
CA ALA A 5 -5.67 -11.03 23.03
C ALA A 5 -6.45 -11.50 21.79
N ALA A 6 -6.97 -10.56 21.00
CA ALA A 6 -7.65 -10.87 19.73
C ALA A 6 -6.69 -11.52 18.72
N GLY A 7 -5.45 -11.03 18.61
CA GLY A 7 -4.43 -11.61 17.75
C GLY A 7 -4.08 -13.05 18.14
N ILE A 8 -3.92 -13.33 19.43
CA ILE A 8 -3.67 -14.69 19.94
C ILE A 8 -4.86 -15.62 19.66
N ALA A 9 -6.08 -15.15 19.94
CA ALA A 9 -7.30 -15.91 19.72
C ALA A 9 -7.54 -16.25 18.23
N TRP A 10 -7.09 -15.39 17.31
CA TRP A 10 -7.12 -15.66 15.87
C TRP A 10 -5.96 -16.55 15.41
N TYR A 11 -4.73 -16.24 15.83
CA TYR A 11 -3.53 -16.93 15.36
C TYR A 11 -3.48 -18.41 15.79
N VAL A 12 -3.81 -18.71 17.04
CA VAL A 12 -3.65 -20.05 17.62
C VAL A 12 -4.53 -21.09 16.89
N PRO A 13 -5.84 -20.87 16.66
CA PRO A 13 -6.67 -21.82 15.92
C PRO A 13 -6.24 -22.00 14.46
N LEU A 14 -5.88 -20.92 13.75
CA LEU A 14 -5.43 -21.01 12.36
C LEU A 14 -4.09 -21.77 12.25
N LYS A 15 -3.19 -21.60 13.22
CA LYS A 15 -1.94 -22.36 13.28
C LYS A 15 -2.18 -23.86 13.42
N PHE A 16 -3.18 -24.27 14.20
CA PHE A 16 -3.56 -25.67 14.34
C PHE A 16 -4.23 -26.25 13.08
N LEU A 17 -4.89 -25.41 12.28
CA LEU A 17 -5.60 -25.86 11.08
C LEU A 17 -4.67 -26.05 9.88
N SER A 18 -3.76 -25.09 9.61
CA SER A 18 -2.74 -25.19 8.57
C SER A 18 -1.69 -24.09 8.71
N GLU A 19 -0.49 -24.45 9.17
CA GLU A 19 0.65 -23.53 9.29
C GLU A 19 1.08 -22.98 7.93
N SER A 20 1.07 -23.84 6.91
CA SER A 20 1.25 -23.55 5.50
C SER A 20 0.35 -22.41 4.97
N PHE A 21 -0.96 -22.48 5.24
CA PHE A 21 -1.91 -21.46 4.78
C PHE A 21 -1.71 -20.11 5.48
N LEU A 22 -1.31 -20.15 6.75
CA LEU A 22 -1.03 -18.94 7.52
C LEU A 22 0.18 -18.18 6.94
N PHE A 23 1.26 -18.89 6.60
CA PHE A 23 2.41 -18.27 5.92
C PHE A 23 2.06 -17.75 4.53
N ASP A 24 1.20 -18.45 3.79
CA ASP A 24 0.78 -17.99 2.46
C ASP A 24 -0.03 -16.69 2.53
N THR A 25 -0.96 -16.59 3.48
CA THR A 25 -1.75 -15.37 3.69
C THR A 25 -0.92 -14.19 4.23
N LEU A 26 0.06 -14.45 5.11
CA LEU A 26 0.99 -13.43 5.58
C LEU A 26 1.84 -12.88 4.42
N SER A 27 2.37 -13.75 3.57
CA SER A 27 3.17 -13.35 2.41
C SER A 27 2.35 -12.51 1.43
N ALA A 28 1.10 -12.91 1.17
CA ALA A 28 0.17 -12.14 0.35
C ALA A 28 -0.17 -10.77 0.96
N LEU A 29 -0.38 -10.70 2.28
CA LEU A 29 -0.65 -9.45 2.99
C LEU A 29 0.56 -8.50 2.92
N SER A 30 1.77 -9.01 3.13
CA SER A 30 3.00 -8.22 3.02
C SER A 30 3.17 -7.63 1.62
N LEU A 31 2.86 -8.40 0.58
CA LEU A 31 2.87 -7.92 -0.81
C LEU A 31 1.89 -6.76 -1.02
N LEU A 32 0.65 -6.90 -0.53
CA LEU A 32 -0.38 -5.84 -0.60
C LEU A 32 0.03 -4.58 0.15
N VAL A 33 0.59 -4.74 1.36
CA VAL A 33 1.08 -3.65 2.20
C VAL A 33 2.24 -2.93 1.51
N ALA A 34 3.20 -3.65 0.94
CA ALA A 34 4.32 -3.06 0.20
C ALA A 34 3.83 -2.21 -0.97
N PHE A 35 2.89 -2.73 -1.76
CA PHE A 35 2.29 -1.98 -2.87
C PHE A 35 1.55 -0.72 -2.40
N TYR A 36 0.69 -0.84 -1.38
CA TYR A 36 -0.08 0.28 -0.85
C TYR A 36 0.82 1.41 -0.33
N TYR A 37 1.84 1.08 0.45
CA TYR A 37 2.75 2.08 1.00
C TYR A 37 3.70 2.67 -0.04
N SER A 38 4.09 1.90 -1.06
CA SER A 38 4.87 2.43 -2.19
C SER A 38 4.08 3.52 -2.93
N LEU A 39 2.84 3.22 -3.36
CA LEU A 39 1.95 4.20 -3.99
C LEU A 39 1.70 5.42 -3.10
N SER A 40 1.47 5.20 -1.81
CA SER A 40 1.26 6.30 -0.85
C SER A 40 2.49 7.20 -0.76
N GLY A 41 3.70 6.64 -0.74
CA GLY A 41 4.94 7.41 -0.71
C GLY A 41 5.16 8.21 -2.01
N PHE A 42 4.91 7.61 -3.18
CA PHE A 42 4.93 8.33 -4.46
C PHE A 42 3.87 9.44 -4.51
N ALA A 43 2.66 9.19 -4.01
CA ALA A 43 1.59 10.17 -3.96
C ALA A 43 1.97 11.37 -3.09
N CYS A 44 2.59 11.15 -1.93
CA CYS A 44 3.09 12.24 -1.06
C CYS A 44 4.08 13.14 -1.80
N VAL A 45 5.04 12.57 -2.52
CA VAL A 45 6.06 13.34 -3.25
C VAL A 45 5.43 14.16 -4.37
N ILE A 46 4.50 13.58 -5.14
CA ILE A 46 3.80 14.26 -6.24
C ILE A 46 2.90 15.38 -5.72
N TYR A 47 2.17 15.14 -4.63
CA TYR A 47 1.20 16.07 -4.04
C TYR A 47 1.89 17.29 -3.40
N TYR A 48 3.02 17.09 -2.73
CA TYR A 48 3.79 18.17 -2.07
C TYR A 48 4.90 18.77 -2.94
N ARG A 49 5.06 18.37 -4.22
CA ARG A 49 6.20 18.75 -5.09
C ARG A 49 6.56 20.24 -5.11
N ARG A 50 5.58 21.14 -4.95
CA ARG A 50 5.79 22.60 -4.91
C ARG A 50 6.26 23.11 -3.54
N GLU A 51 5.84 22.45 -2.46
CA GLU A 51 6.29 22.77 -1.09
C GLU A 51 7.67 22.18 -0.79
N LEU A 52 8.04 21.08 -1.46
CA LEU A 52 9.38 20.48 -1.38
C LEU A 52 10.48 21.46 -1.78
N LEU A 53 10.24 22.27 -2.82
CA LEU A 53 11.25 23.19 -3.38
C LEU A 53 11.41 24.49 -2.57
N LYS A 54 10.56 24.76 -1.58
CA LYS A 54 10.61 25.99 -0.78
C LYS A 54 11.60 25.93 0.38
N ASN A 55 11.89 24.75 0.92
CA ASN A 55 12.77 24.60 2.08
C ASN A 55 13.49 23.25 2.05
N VAL A 56 14.80 23.24 2.26
CA VAL A 56 15.65 22.03 2.27
C VAL A 56 15.18 21.02 3.32
N ARG A 57 14.70 21.50 4.48
CA ARG A 57 14.13 20.62 5.51
C ARG A 57 12.87 19.90 5.01
N ASN A 58 11.97 20.62 4.34
CA ASN A 58 10.76 20.03 3.78
C ASN A 58 11.09 19.08 2.63
N PHE A 59 12.07 19.42 1.79
CA PHE A 59 12.56 18.56 0.73
C PHE A 59 13.00 17.18 1.26
N VAL A 60 13.79 17.15 2.33
CA VAL A 60 14.32 15.90 2.88
C VAL A 60 13.25 15.09 3.63
N PHE A 61 12.47 15.73 4.52
CA PHE A 61 11.51 15.00 5.36
C PHE A 61 10.20 14.62 4.65
N ILE A 62 9.73 15.43 3.69
CA ILE A 62 8.46 15.19 2.98
C ILE A 62 8.72 14.60 1.58
N GLY A 63 9.90 14.84 1.00
CA GLY A 63 10.27 14.34 -0.32
C GLY A 63 11.15 13.11 -0.26
N VAL A 64 12.40 13.29 0.19
CA VAL A 64 13.43 12.24 0.11
C VAL A 64 13.09 11.02 0.98
N ALA A 65 12.69 11.22 2.25
CA ALA A 65 12.39 10.10 3.13
C ALA A 65 11.21 9.23 2.62
N PRO A 66 10.06 9.80 2.22
CA PRO A 66 8.97 9.02 1.62
C PRO A 66 9.34 8.40 0.28
N LEU A 67 10.12 9.11 -0.57
CA LEU A 67 10.53 8.60 -1.87
C LEU A 67 11.47 7.40 -1.74
N LEU A 68 12.44 7.47 -0.84
CA LEU A 68 13.36 6.36 -0.58
C LEU A 68 12.61 5.15 0.00
N GLY A 69 11.68 5.40 0.93
CA GLY A 69 10.81 4.34 1.46
C GLY A 69 9.98 3.68 0.35
N ALA A 70 9.33 4.48 -0.50
CA ALA A 70 8.54 4.00 -1.63
C ALA A 70 9.40 3.18 -2.59
N MET A 71 10.55 3.70 -3.02
CA MET A 71 11.47 2.98 -3.92
C MET A 71 11.95 1.65 -3.34
N LEU A 72 12.26 1.59 -2.04
CA LEU A 72 12.67 0.35 -1.38
C LEU A 72 11.53 -0.67 -1.34
N LEU A 73 10.32 -0.23 -0.98
CA LEU A 73 9.13 -1.08 -0.93
C LEU A 73 8.73 -1.59 -2.32
N GLU A 74 8.79 -0.72 -3.33
CA GLU A 74 8.58 -1.06 -4.74
C GLU A 74 9.59 -2.12 -5.20
N TYR A 75 10.87 -1.95 -4.87
CA TYR A 75 11.91 -2.92 -5.21
C TYR A 75 11.64 -4.29 -4.56
N ILE A 76 11.32 -4.32 -3.26
CA ILE A 76 10.99 -5.56 -2.54
C ILE A 76 9.73 -6.21 -3.12
N PHE A 77 8.74 -5.41 -3.54
CA PHE A 77 7.53 -5.90 -4.19
C PHE A 77 7.84 -6.63 -5.49
N PHE A 78 8.65 -6.05 -6.39
CA PHE A 78 9.04 -6.72 -7.64
C PHE A 78 9.89 -7.96 -7.40
N VAL A 79 10.84 -7.91 -6.45
CA VAL A 79 11.62 -9.08 -6.05
C VAL A 79 10.71 -10.19 -5.52
N SER A 80 9.72 -9.85 -4.69
CA SER A 80 8.74 -10.81 -4.17
C SER A 80 7.88 -11.38 -5.30
N MET A 81 7.40 -10.56 -6.24
CA MET A 81 6.67 -11.06 -7.41
C MET A 81 7.50 -12.03 -8.23
N ALA A 82 8.77 -11.72 -8.50
CA ALA A 82 9.66 -12.59 -9.26
C ALA A 82 9.98 -13.89 -8.49
N SER A 83 10.24 -13.79 -7.19
CA SER A 83 10.54 -14.94 -6.33
C SER A 83 9.35 -15.88 -6.16
N LEU A 84 8.12 -15.36 -6.11
CA LEU A 84 6.90 -16.17 -6.01
C LEU A 84 6.34 -16.60 -7.37
N ALA A 85 6.86 -16.06 -8.48
CA ALA A 85 6.49 -16.47 -9.83
C ALA A 85 7.20 -17.76 -10.28
N ASP A 86 8.33 -18.12 -9.67
CA ASP A 86 8.97 -19.41 -9.91
C ASP A 86 8.32 -20.50 -9.02
N PRO A 87 7.62 -21.50 -9.58
CA PRO A 87 6.97 -22.56 -8.82
C PRO A 87 7.96 -23.45 -8.03
N ARG A 88 9.28 -23.32 -8.25
CA ARG A 88 10.32 -24.06 -7.51
C ARG A 88 10.62 -23.54 -6.10
N GLU A 89 10.24 -22.30 -5.78
CA GLU A 89 10.46 -21.66 -4.47
C GLU A 89 9.22 -21.72 -3.55
N SER A 90 8.15 -22.40 -3.97
CA SER A 90 6.93 -22.53 -3.17
C SER A 90 7.13 -23.49 -1.99
N TYR A 91 7.29 -22.92 -0.78
CA TYR A 91 7.42 -23.65 0.50
C TYR A 91 6.30 -24.68 0.78
N THR A 92 5.14 -24.52 0.12
CA THR A 92 3.93 -25.33 0.30
C THR A 92 3.69 -26.38 -0.79
N GLY A 93 4.36 -26.28 -1.95
CA GLY A 93 4.02 -27.06 -3.16
C GLY A 93 2.63 -26.75 -3.76
N ALA A 94 1.82 -25.91 -3.09
CA ALA A 94 0.51 -25.47 -3.56
C ALA A 94 0.68 -24.37 -4.61
N THR A 95 0.58 -24.76 -5.88
CA THR A 95 0.55 -23.84 -7.00
C THR A 95 -0.88 -23.67 -7.47
N LEU A 96 -1.31 -22.44 -7.66
CA LEU A 96 -2.59 -22.11 -8.30
C LEU A 96 -2.24 -21.39 -9.60
N LEU A 97 -2.67 -21.92 -10.74
CA LEU A 97 -2.31 -21.41 -12.08
C LEU A 97 -0.79 -21.44 -12.40
N GLY A 98 0.01 -22.28 -11.73
CA GLY A 98 1.46 -22.37 -11.92
C GLY A 98 2.28 -21.29 -11.20
N LEU A 99 1.63 -20.45 -10.39
CA LEU A 99 2.23 -19.42 -9.55
C LEU A 99 2.08 -19.81 -8.07
N GLY A 100 2.96 -19.29 -7.21
CA GLY A 100 2.83 -19.48 -5.76
C GLY A 100 1.49 -18.95 -5.26
N LEU A 101 0.78 -19.73 -4.41
CA LEU A 101 -0.52 -19.35 -3.84
C LEU A 101 -0.56 -17.92 -3.23
N PRO A 102 0.49 -17.44 -2.53
CA PRO A 102 0.48 -16.08 -1.97
C PRO A 102 0.45 -14.99 -3.04
N LEU A 103 1.13 -15.20 -4.17
CA LEU A 103 1.17 -14.26 -5.27
C LEU A 103 -0.19 -14.15 -5.93
N VAL A 104 -0.88 -15.28 -6.13
CA VAL A 104 -2.22 -15.29 -6.74
C VAL A 104 -3.23 -14.57 -5.86
N ILE A 105 -3.20 -14.82 -4.54
CA ILE A 105 -4.09 -14.14 -3.60
C ILE A 105 -3.79 -12.64 -3.57
N GLY A 106 -2.52 -12.25 -3.41
CA GLY A 106 -2.11 -10.84 -3.37
C GLY A 106 -2.47 -10.08 -4.66
N LEU A 107 -2.14 -10.65 -5.82
CA LEU A 107 -2.48 -10.06 -7.11
C LEU A 107 -3.99 -10.06 -7.38
N GLY A 108 -4.71 -11.10 -6.93
CA GLY A 108 -6.16 -11.17 -7.02
C GLY A 108 -6.85 -10.05 -6.27
N PHE A 109 -6.44 -9.77 -5.02
CA PHE A 109 -6.95 -8.64 -4.26
C PHE A 109 -6.56 -7.29 -4.87
N LEU A 110 -5.35 -7.18 -5.40
CA LEU A 110 -4.89 -5.98 -6.09
C LEU A 110 -5.76 -5.68 -7.33
N LEU A 111 -6.00 -6.68 -8.17
CA LEU A 111 -6.86 -6.58 -9.35
C LEU A 111 -8.30 -6.29 -8.96
N LEU A 112 -8.82 -6.94 -7.91
CA LEU A 112 -10.16 -6.68 -7.40
C LEU A 112 -10.32 -5.22 -6.97
N GLY A 113 -9.36 -4.68 -6.23
CA GLY A 113 -9.35 -3.26 -5.84
C GLY A 113 -9.32 -2.33 -7.05
N PHE A 114 -8.51 -2.64 -8.06
CA PHE A 114 -8.44 -1.88 -9.31
C PHE A 114 -9.76 -1.92 -10.10
N ILE A 115 -10.39 -3.09 -10.21
CA ILE A 115 -11.71 -3.25 -10.86
C ILE A 115 -12.76 -2.43 -10.11
N PHE A 116 -12.76 -2.48 -8.78
CA PHE A 116 -13.69 -1.70 -7.96
C PHE A 116 -13.48 -0.19 -8.17
N MET A 117 -12.23 0.25 -8.25
CA MET A 117 -11.88 1.63 -8.60
C MET A 117 -12.41 2.03 -9.97
N LEU A 118 -12.27 1.18 -10.98
CA LEU A 118 -12.79 1.43 -12.33
C LEU A 118 -14.32 1.43 -12.37
N ALA A 119 -14.98 0.50 -11.69
CA ALA A 119 -16.42 0.46 -11.57
C ALA A 119 -16.96 1.74 -10.91
N TRP A 120 -16.31 2.21 -9.83
CA TRP A 120 -16.64 3.47 -9.18
C TRP A 120 -16.39 4.69 -10.08
N ARG A 121 -15.34 4.64 -10.90
CA ARG A 121 -15.04 5.69 -11.89
C ARG A 121 -16.09 5.76 -13.00
N LEU A 122 -16.50 4.61 -13.53
CA LEU A 122 -17.52 4.50 -14.57
C LEU A 122 -18.94 4.79 -14.05
N GLY A 123 -19.17 4.61 -12.74
CA GLY A 123 -20.42 4.95 -12.05
C GLY A 123 -20.71 6.45 -11.89
N GLY A 124 -19.93 7.34 -12.52
CA GLY A 124 -20.25 8.77 -12.60
C GLY A 124 -19.87 9.60 -11.37
N HIS A 125 -18.95 9.13 -10.52
CA HIS A 125 -18.44 9.89 -9.37
C HIS A 125 -17.42 10.97 -9.80
N GLU A 126 -17.86 11.93 -10.61
CA GLU A 126 -17.05 13.04 -11.14
C GLU A 126 -16.50 13.97 -10.06
N ARG A 127 -17.11 14.00 -8.86
CA ARG A 127 -16.60 14.84 -7.77
C ARG A 127 -15.25 14.37 -7.22
N TYR A 128 -14.98 13.05 -7.23
CA TYR A 128 -13.68 12.51 -6.80
C TYR A 128 -12.71 12.41 -7.98
N PHE A 129 -13.18 11.92 -9.14
CA PHE A 129 -12.34 11.69 -10.32
C PHE A 129 -12.16 12.90 -11.25
N GLY A 130 -12.98 13.94 -11.10
CA GLY A 130 -12.88 15.20 -11.84
C GLY A 130 -11.95 16.23 -11.19
N ARG A 131 -11.35 15.90 -10.03
CA ARG A 131 -10.28 16.72 -9.45
C ARG A 131 -9.08 16.70 -10.40
N PRO A 132 -8.35 17.83 -10.56
CA PRO A 132 -7.18 17.86 -11.41
C PRO A 132 -6.16 16.81 -10.92
N ALA A 133 -5.66 15.97 -11.83
CA ALA A 133 -4.80 14.83 -11.54
C ALA A 133 -3.52 15.16 -10.74
N PHE A 134 -3.16 16.45 -10.67
CA PHE A 134 -1.97 16.94 -10.00
C PHE A 134 -2.26 18.11 -9.06
N GLU A 135 -3.42 18.09 -8.39
CA GLU A 135 -3.75 19.01 -7.30
C GLU A 135 -2.57 19.04 -6.31
N THR A 136 -2.15 20.24 -5.93
CA THR A 136 -1.11 20.43 -4.93
C THR A 136 -1.75 20.93 -3.66
N VAL A 137 -1.15 20.65 -2.50
CA VAL A 137 -1.62 21.18 -1.24
C VAL A 137 -1.83 22.68 -1.32
N GLU A 138 -3.00 23.11 -0.89
CA GLU A 138 -3.32 24.52 -0.77
C GLU A 138 -2.36 25.17 0.23
N PRO A 139 -1.69 26.28 -0.14
CA PRO A 139 -0.59 26.84 0.65
C PRO A 139 -1.00 27.23 2.07
N GLU A 140 -2.29 27.48 2.32
CA GLU A 140 -2.84 27.77 3.64
C GLU A 140 -2.89 26.54 4.56
N VAL A 141 -3.21 25.36 4.00
CA VAL A 141 -3.16 24.06 4.70
C VAL A 141 -1.71 23.64 4.94
N ALA A 142 -0.82 23.84 3.94
CA ALA A 142 0.61 23.58 4.08
C ALA A 142 1.26 24.47 5.16
N ALA A 143 0.79 25.71 5.32
CA ALA A 143 1.25 26.64 6.34
C ALA A 143 0.62 26.40 7.73
N ALA A 144 -0.17 25.33 7.91
CA ALA A 144 -0.88 25.01 9.15
C ALA A 144 -1.78 26.14 9.69
N LYS A 145 -2.22 27.08 8.84
CA LYS A 145 -3.07 28.20 9.26
C LYS A 145 -4.51 27.77 9.55
N VAL A 146 -4.98 26.71 8.90
CA VAL A 146 -6.35 26.18 9.05
C VAL A 146 -6.61 25.59 10.45
N ALA A 147 -5.60 25.01 11.11
CA ALA A 147 -5.75 24.50 12.49
C ALA A 147 -5.83 25.65 13.52
N ALA A 148 -5.26 26.81 13.23
CA ALA A 148 -5.30 27.98 14.11
C ALA A 148 -6.59 28.80 13.98
N GLN A 149 -7.26 28.75 12.82
CA GLN A 149 -8.53 29.45 12.59
C GLN A 149 -9.75 28.67 13.08
N ALA A 150 -9.69 27.34 13.16
CA ALA A 150 -10.78 26.52 13.71
C ALA A 150 -10.83 26.51 15.26
N ALA A 151 -9.86 27.17 15.91
CA ALA A 151 -9.72 27.23 17.37
C ALA A 151 -10.03 28.61 17.97
N ASN A 152 -10.51 29.57 17.16
CA ASN A 152 -11.03 30.89 17.58
C ASN A 152 -12.52 31.01 17.20
#